data_AF-A0A2H0SFH4-F1
#
_entry.id   AF-A0A2H0SFH4-F1
#
_cell.length_a   1.000
_cell.length_b   1.000
_cell.length_c   1.000
_cell.angle_alpha   90.00
_cell.angle_beta   90.00
_cell.angle_gamma   90.00
#
_symmetry.space_group_name_H-M   'P 1'
#
loop_
_entity.id
_entity.type
_entity.pdbx_description
1 polymer ?
#
loop_
_entity_poly.entity_id
_entity_poly.type
_entity_poly.pdbx_seq_one_letter_code
_entity_poly.pdbx_strand_id
1 'polypeptide(L)'
;MGKLKDIPKVDRPRERFLQKGADALSKSDLLAILLGSGIKGTNVKQLSESIIKKFGKNFLNIAVDDLLEIPGIGQAKALQIASAISLVKRFYEDEKTNEGIIKNSQDVLSHTYDLRDKKKEHLVCLYLNARNSLLKKEIISVGLLDKALLHPREIFYPATELNAASIILVHNHPSGDSSPSEKDNQIVEKIVQAGEIMGIPVIDFIIVSQNNHYSFYEKLKKQTEGFDYVADGMQATLFAIFATERPAYEVTTIQKNDKPYFHFSKAKNNTFQLQNRRYLGNKYKLLGFIEDIVAEKCNGIKSFCDIFAGTGVVGERFNKPEIKIISNDFLFTNYICLKAFLGTNSPIQNITDKIDILNSLKTDQDNYFSKYFGNTYFSLENARKIGAIREEIERIAETEEEKNILTCSLIYAVDKVANTVGHYDAFRKDLDMIQSLKLLAPNVDHLNNENNEIYKEDANILIRKIVCDVLYIDPPYNSRQYSDAYHLLENLAEWKKPNVEGVAKKM
;
A
#
# COMPACT_ATOMS: atom_id res chain seq x y z
N MET A 1 8.58 -18.12 60.72
CA MET A 1 7.99 -17.40 59.57
C MET A 1 8.73 -17.84 58.31
N GLY A 2 7.99 -18.26 57.28
CA GLY A 2 8.57 -19.00 56.16
C GLY A 2 9.57 -18.19 55.33
N LYS A 3 10.77 -18.74 55.14
CA LYS A 3 11.78 -18.19 54.22
C LYS A 3 11.30 -18.44 52.78
N LEU A 4 11.79 -17.68 51.81
CA LEU A 4 11.50 -17.92 50.37
C LEU A 4 11.82 -19.36 49.92
N LYS A 5 12.69 -20.05 50.67
CA LYS A 5 13.03 -21.46 50.50
C LYS A 5 11.87 -22.42 50.76
N ASP A 6 10.84 -21.98 51.49
CA ASP A 6 9.69 -22.78 51.91
C ASP A 6 8.56 -22.76 50.86
N ILE A 7 8.69 -21.92 49.83
CA ILE A 7 7.84 -21.94 48.63
C ILE A 7 8.41 -23.02 47.68
N PRO A 8 7.58 -23.95 47.15
CA PRO A 8 8.00 -24.91 46.13
C PRO A 8 8.75 -24.20 45.00
N LYS A 9 9.85 -24.79 44.51
CA LYS A 9 10.69 -24.15 43.47
C LYS A 9 9.87 -23.70 42.26
N VAL A 10 8.84 -24.46 41.88
CA VAL A 10 7.94 -24.17 40.76
C VAL A 10 7.05 -22.95 40.99
N ASP A 11 6.80 -22.56 42.24
CA ASP A 11 5.90 -21.45 42.60
C ASP A 11 6.66 -20.14 42.91
N ARG A 12 7.98 -20.18 42.87
CA ARG A 12 8.81 -18.99 43.09
C ARG A 12 8.73 -18.06 41.89
N PRO A 13 8.68 -16.73 42.10
CA PRO A 13 8.50 -15.77 41.02
C PRO A 13 9.46 -15.95 39.85
N ARG A 14 10.77 -16.11 40.10
CA ARG A 14 11.78 -16.23 39.04
C ARG A 14 11.58 -17.49 38.19
N GLU A 15 11.34 -18.62 38.82
CA GLU A 15 11.13 -19.91 38.18
C GLU A 15 9.81 -19.93 37.39
N ARG A 16 8.75 -19.31 37.93
CA ARG A 16 7.49 -19.09 37.20
C ARG A 16 7.68 -18.21 35.98
N PHE A 17 8.46 -17.13 36.11
CA PHE A 17 8.74 -16.23 34.99
C PHE A 17 9.46 -16.97 33.85
N LEU A 18 10.44 -17.83 34.19
CA LEU A 18 11.18 -18.63 33.22
C LEU A 18 10.32 -19.70 32.54
N GLN A 19 9.33 -20.29 33.22
CA GLN A 19 8.49 -21.35 32.67
C GLN A 19 7.24 -20.85 31.94
N LYS A 20 6.62 -19.78 32.43
CA LYS A 20 5.28 -19.34 32.01
C LYS A 20 5.22 -17.89 31.51
N GLY A 21 6.36 -17.18 31.47
CA GLY A 21 6.43 -15.79 31.05
C GLY A 21 5.91 -14.79 32.08
N ALA A 22 5.95 -13.50 31.72
CA ALA A 22 5.59 -12.39 32.60
C ALA A 22 4.09 -12.36 32.96
N ASP A 23 3.21 -12.77 32.05
CA ASP A 23 1.75 -12.71 32.21
C ASP A 23 1.22 -13.63 33.31
N ALA A 24 2.00 -14.66 33.68
CA ALA A 24 1.67 -15.56 34.77
C ALA A 24 2.00 -14.99 36.16
N LEU A 25 2.51 -13.75 36.27
CA LEU A 25 2.96 -13.14 37.51
C LEU A 25 2.11 -11.93 37.91
N SER A 26 1.92 -11.76 39.23
CA SER A 26 1.32 -10.54 39.78
C SER A 26 2.31 -9.37 39.78
N LYS A 27 1.82 -8.14 39.94
CA LYS A 27 2.67 -6.94 40.10
C LYS A 27 3.70 -7.09 41.23
N SER A 28 3.28 -7.69 42.35
CA SER A 28 4.16 -8.01 43.47
C SER A 28 5.21 -9.07 43.15
N ASP A 29 4.88 -10.06 42.31
CA ASP A 29 5.85 -11.09 41.91
C ASP A 29 6.93 -10.52 41.00
N LEU A 30 6.56 -9.63 40.06
CA LEU A 30 7.52 -8.92 39.20
C LEU A 30 8.44 -8.01 40.00
N LEU A 31 7.90 -7.25 40.94
CA LEU A 31 8.70 -6.41 41.85
C LEU A 31 9.62 -7.26 42.74
N ALA A 32 9.16 -8.45 43.15
CA ALA A 32 9.97 -9.36 43.95
C ALA A 32 11.17 -9.92 43.17
N ILE A 33 11.01 -10.19 41.88
CA ILE A 33 12.13 -10.57 40.99
C ILE A 33 13.12 -9.41 40.88
N LEU A 34 12.62 -8.20 40.64
CA LEU A 34 13.46 -7.00 40.49
C LEU A 34 14.31 -6.79 41.75
N LEU A 35 13.69 -6.82 42.94
CA LEU A 35 14.39 -6.58 44.21
C LEU A 35 15.39 -7.67 44.60
N GLY A 36 15.20 -8.91 44.11
CA GLY A 36 16.05 -10.08 44.31
C GLY A 36 16.12 -10.63 45.75
N SER A 37 15.96 -9.78 46.77
CA SER A 37 16.04 -10.10 48.19
C SER A 37 15.12 -9.22 49.03
N GLY A 38 14.74 -9.71 50.20
CA GLY A 38 13.94 -8.97 51.17
C GLY A 38 14.80 -8.02 52.01
N ILE A 39 14.23 -7.58 53.13
CA ILE A 39 14.91 -6.78 54.16
C ILE A 39 14.98 -7.59 55.45
N LYS A 40 15.72 -7.11 56.45
CA LYS A 40 15.79 -7.78 57.75
C LYS A 40 14.38 -7.95 58.33
N GLY A 41 13.96 -9.19 58.55
CA GLY A 41 12.64 -9.53 59.11
C GLY A 41 11.50 -9.66 58.11
N THR A 42 11.65 -9.25 56.84
CA THR A 42 10.58 -9.33 55.82
C THR A 42 11.09 -9.95 54.53
N ASN A 43 10.43 -10.99 54.03
CA ASN A 43 10.84 -11.63 52.78
C ASN A 43 10.50 -10.76 51.55
N VAL A 44 11.16 -11.04 50.42
CA VAL A 44 11.04 -10.20 49.21
C VAL A 44 9.62 -10.12 48.64
N LYS A 45 8.82 -11.19 48.81
CA LYS A 45 7.44 -11.23 48.32
C LYS A 45 6.54 -10.32 49.16
N GLN A 46 6.61 -10.44 50.48
CA GLN A 46 5.87 -9.59 51.43
C GLN A 46 6.27 -8.12 51.30
N LEU A 47 7.57 -7.85 51.11
CA LEU A 47 8.07 -6.50 50.86
C LEU A 47 7.49 -5.93 49.56
N SER A 48 7.41 -6.73 48.51
CA SER A 48 6.86 -6.29 47.23
C SER A 48 5.35 -6.04 47.30
N GLU A 49 4.62 -6.91 48.00
CA GLU A 49 3.19 -6.73 48.29
C GLU A 49 2.94 -5.44 49.09
N SER A 50 3.77 -5.14 50.10
CA SER A 50 3.61 -3.93 50.92
C SER A 50 3.88 -2.65 50.13
N ILE A 51 4.91 -2.64 49.27
CA ILE A 51 5.21 -1.49 48.38
C ILE A 51 4.05 -1.27 47.39
N ILE A 52 3.60 -2.32 46.70
CA ILE A 52 2.49 -2.21 45.74
C ILE A 52 1.21 -1.74 46.43
N LYS A 53 0.95 -2.21 47.66
CA LYS A 53 -0.21 -1.77 48.45
C LYS A 53 -0.08 -0.32 48.92
N LYS A 54 1.10 0.13 49.37
CA LYS A 54 1.34 1.50 49.86
C LYS A 54 1.10 2.53 48.76
N PHE A 55 1.62 2.29 47.56
CA PHE A 55 1.60 3.29 46.48
C PHE A 55 0.48 3.09 45.46
N GLY A 56 -0.03 1.87 45.28
CA GLY A 56 -1.20 1.57 44.44
C GLY A 56 -1.12 2.21 43.05
N LYS A 57 -2.09 3.09 42.73
CA LYS A 57 -2.15 3.81 41.44
C LYS A 57 -1.00 4.82 41.25
N ASN A 58 -0.40 5.31 42.34
CA ASN A 58 0.69 6.28 42.30
C ASN A 58 2.07 5.62 42.10
N PHE A 59 2.14 4.30 41.92
CA PHE A 59 3.40 3.57 41.86
C PHE A 59 4.35 4.08 40.77
N LEU A 60 3.84 4.51 39.61
CA LEU A 60 4.68 5.05 38.53
C LEU A 60 5.27 6.42 38.84
N ASN A 61 4.76 7.15 39.84
CA ASN A 61 5.19 8.52 40.16
C ASN A 61 6.02 8.63 41.44
N ILE A 62 6.49 7.49 41.97
CA ILE A 62 7.32 7.40 43.15
C ILE A 62 8.72 8.00 42.87
N ALA A 63 9.19 8.86 43.78
CA ALA A 63 10.57 9.34 43.84
C ALA A 63 11.44 8.44 44.74
N VAL A 64 12.76 8.60 44.64
CA VAL A 64 13.70 7.84 45.49
C VAL A 64 13.42 8.09 46.98
N ASP A 65 13.09 9.33 47.36
CA ASP A 65 12.83 9.70 48.75
C ASP A 65 11.61 8.99 49.34
N ASP A 66 10.53 8.82 48.56
CA ASP A 66 9.33 8.09 48.97
C ASP A 66 9.62 6.62 49.33
N LEU A 67 10.61 6.01 48.66
CA LEU A 67 11.04 4.63 48.91
C LEU A 67 11.96 4.52 50.12
N LEU A 68 12.76 5.56 50.40
CA LEU A 68 13.64 5.62 51.57
C LEU A 68 12.84 5.74 52.88
N GLU A 69 11.61 6.23 52.83
CA GLU A 69 10.70 6.21 53.99
C GLU A 69 10.29 4.80 54.44
N ILE A 70 10.47 3.78 53.59
CA ILE A 70 10.11 2.40 53.94
C ILE A 70 11.22 1.80 54.80
N PRO A 71 10.95 1.40 56.06
CA PRO A 71 11.96 0.86 56.95
C PRO A 71 12.68 -0.34 56.33
N GLY A 72 14.01 -0.25 56.22
CA GLY A 72 14.86 -1.31 55.67
C GLY A 72 15.13 -1.23 54.16
N ILE A 73 14.47 -0.32 53.42
CA ILE A 73 14.85 -0.02 52.03
C ILE A 73 15.98 1.02 52.04
N GLY A 74 17.18 0.58 51.67
CA GLY A 74 18.32 1.48 51.46
C GLY A 74 18.39 2.03 50.05
N GLN A 75 19.31 2.98 49.83
CA GLN A 75 19.51 3.67 48.54
C GLN A 75 19.61 2.73 47.34
N ALA A 76 20.31 1.59 47.46
CA ALA A 76 20.47 0.65 46.36
C ALA A 76 19.14 0.08 45.84
N LYS A 77 18.25 -0.36 46.74
CA LYS A 77 16.93 -0.89 46.36
C LYS A 77 15.99 0.21 45.88
N ALA A 78 16.06 1.40 46.49
CA ALA A 78 15.28 2.55 46.08
C ALA A 78 15.63 3.00 44.64
N LEU A 79 16.93 3.16 44.35
CA LEU A 79 17.43 3.47 43.00
C LEU A 79 17.04 2.40 41.99
N GLN A 80 17.06 1.12 42.37
CA GLN A 80 16.70 0.04 41.47
C GLN A 80 15.24 0.13 40.99
N ILE A 81 14.30 0.40 41.91
CA ILE A 81 12.89 0.59 41.58
C ILE A 81 12.71 1.89 40.76
N ALA A 82 13.27 3.01 41.24
CA ALA A 82 13.13 4.31 40.59
C ALA A 82 13.71 4.32 39.17
N SER A 83 14.84 3.64 38.95
CA SER A 83 15.45 3.50 37.62
C SER A 83 14.62 2.63 36.70
N ALA A 84 14.05 1.53 37.19
CA ALA A 84 13.15 0.69 36.39
C ALA A 84 11.89 1.46 35.95
N ILE A 85 11.28 2.22 36.86
CA ILE A 85 10.12 3.07 36.56
C ILE A 85 10.52 4.16 35.55
N SER A 86 11.66 4.83 35.76
CA SER A 86 12.14 5.88 34.85
C SER A 86 12.46 5.34 33.47
N LEU A 87 13.02 4.13 33.37
CA LEU A 87 13.29 3.46 32.11
C LEU A 87 12.00 3.14 31.36
N VAL A 88 11.00 2.58 32.07
CA VAL A 88 9.68 2.34 31.50
C VAL A 88 9.05 3.65 31.02
N LYS A 89 9.07 4.71 31.84
CA LYS A 89 8.57 6.04 31.45
C LYS A 89 9.27 6.58 30.21
N ARG A 90 10.60 6.44 30.11
CA ARG A 90 11.36 6.85 28.92
C ARG A 90 10.99 6.04 27.69
N PHE A 91 10.80 4.72 27.78
CA PHE A 91 10.29 3.93 26.64
C PHE A 91 8.87 4.36 26.22
N TYR A 92 8.00 4.70 27.17
CA TYR A 92 6.67 5.27 26.87
C TYR A 92 6.75 6.69 26.29
N GLU A 93 7.75 7.48 26.69
CA GLU A 93 8.02 8.82 26.14
C GLU A 93 8.69 8.73 24.75
N ASP A 94 9.55 7.74 24.52
CA ASP A 94 10.13 7.41 23.22
C ASP A 94 9.06 6.85 22.28
N GLU A 95 8.06 6.12 22.78
CA GLU A 95 6.83 5.78 22.05
C GLU A 95 5.95 7.00 21.76
N LYS A 96 6.03 8.10 22.53
CA LYS A 96 5.43 9.39 22.10
C LYS A 96 6.23 10.07 20.98
N THR A 97 7.50 9.72 20.79
CA THR A 97 8.32 10.19 19.67
C THR A 97 8.21 9.32 18.41
N ASN A 98 7.76 8.07 18.55
CA ASN A 98 7.23 7.30 17.42
C ASN A 98 5.80 7.74 17.15
N GLU A 99 5.61 8.47 16.04
CA GLU A 99 4.34 8.98 15.49
C GLU A 99 3.09 8.32 16.11
N GLY A 100 2.23 9.14 16.76
CA GLY A 100 0.99 8.74 17.45
C GLY A 100 -0.09 8.17 16.52
N ILE A 101 0.28 7.11 15.80
CA ILE A 101 -0.52 6.37 14.84
C ILE A 101 -1.54 5.54 15.61
N ILE A 102 -2.80 5.82 15.39
CA ILE A 102 -3.93 5.09 15.93
C ILE A 102 -4.21 3.91 14.99
N LYS A 103 -3.97 2.68 15.45
CA LYS A 103 -4.13 1.44 14.66
C LYS A 103 -5.35 0.62 15.04
N ASN A 104 -6.03 0.98 16.13
CA ASN A 104 -7.24 0.31 16.62
C ASN A 104 -7.91 1.16 17.73
N SER A 105 -9.08 0.71 18.19
CA SER A 105 -9.82 1.38 19.27
C SER A 105 -9.07 1.40 20.61
N GLN A 106 -8.17 0.45 20.89
CA GLN A 106 -7.38 0.43 22.12
C GLN A 106 -6.36 1.58 22.16
N ASP A 107 -5.80 1.95 21.00
CA ASP A 107 -4.91 3.11 20.89
C ASP A 107 -5.68 4.41 21.19
N VAL A 108 -6.91 4.53 20.65
CA VAL A 108 -7.80 5.67 20.96
C VAL A 108 -8.04 5.77 22.47
N LEU A 109 -8.39 4.66 23.12
CA LEU A 109 -8.65 4.61 24.55
C LEU A 109 -7.41 5.00 25.38
N SER A 110 -6.21 4.68 24.89
CA SER A 110 -4.95 5.07 25.51
C SER A 110 -4.72 6.58 25.43
N HIS A 111 -5.09 7.23 24.33
CA HIS A 111 -5.02 8.68 24.16
C HIS A 111 -6.12 9.45 24.93
N THR A 112 -7.21 8.78 25.29
CA THR A 112 -8.36 9.37 25.99
C THR A 112 -8.62 8.77 27.38
N TYR A 113 -7.59 8.19 28.00
CA TYR A 113 -7.71 7.53 29.31
C TYR A 113 -8.26 8.47 30.40
N ASP A 114 -7.95 9.77 30.29
CA ASP A 114 -8.33 10.83 31.21
C ASP A 114 -9.84 11.13 31.21
N LEU A 115 -10.59 10.66 30.21
CA LEU A 115 -12.04 10.87 30.10
C LEU A 115 -12.86 9.93 30.98
N ARG A 116 -12.34 8.73 31.31
CA ARG A 116 -13.10 7.71 32.06
C ARG A 116 -13.50 8.14 33.47
N ASP A 117 -12.66 8.97 34.10
CA ASP A 117 -12.86 9.44 35.47
C ASP A 117 -13.59 10.80 35.55
N LYS A 118 -14.01 11.36 34.40
CA LYS A 118 -14.69 12.66 34.37
C LYS A 118 -16.13 12.53 34.85
N LYS A 119 -16.49 13.35 35.83
CA LYS A 119 -17.85 13.43 36.40
C LYS A 119 -18.88 14.12 35.49
N LYS A 120 -18.43 14.83 34.47
CA LYS A 120 -19.27 15.46 33.45
C LYS A 120 -19.09 14.72 32.13
N GLU A 121 -20.13 14.71 31.29
CA GLU A 121 -20.03 14.28 29.89
C GLU A 121 -19.07 15.21 29.14
N HIS A 122 -18.20 14.63 28.34
CA HIS A 122 -17.27 15.28 27.43
C HIS A 122 -17.36 14.59 26.09
N LEU A 123 -17.39 15.40 25.03
CA LEU A 123 -17.14 14.95 23.68
C LEU A 123 -15.76 15.44 23.26
N VAL A 124 -14.91 14.52 22.82
CA VAL A 124 -13.55 14.79 22.39
C VAL A 124 -13.38 14.34 20.95
N CYS A 125 -12.73 15.17 20.14
CA CYS A 125 -12.34 14.83 18.78
C CYS A 125 -10.83 14.61 18.71
N LEU A 126 -10.44 13.52 18.06
CA LEU A 126 -9.07 13.22 17.65
C LEU A 126 -8.98 13.49 16.15
N TYR A 127 -8.13 14.44 15.78
CA TYR A 127 -7.86 14.79 14.38
C TYR A 127 -6.65 14.02 13.89
N LEU A 128 -6.79 13.30 12.78
CA LEU A 128 -5.76 12.39 12.29
C LEU A 128 -5.26 12.80 10.91
N ASN A 129 -3.99 12.52 10.61
CA ASN A 129 -3.44 12.67 9.27
C ASN A 129 -3.69 11.40 8.42
N ALA A 130 -3.23 11.39 7.17
CA ALA A 130 -3.43 10.27 6.23
C ALA A 130 -2.79 8.93 6.67
N ARG A 131 -1.88 8.95 7.66
CA ARG A 131 -1.28 7.75 8.26
C ARG A 131 -1.94 7.39 9.60
N ASN A 132 -3.12 7.92 9.89
CA ASN A 132 -3.82 7.83 11.17
C ASN A 132 -3.01 8.34 12.37
N SER A 133 -2.02 9.20 12.15
CA SER A 133 -1.26 9.83 13.24
C SER A 133 -2.03 11.01 13.83
N LEU A 134 -2.08 11.09 15.16
CA LEU A 134 -2.79 12.11 15.91
C LEU A 134 -2.17 13.49 15.72
N LEU A 135 -2.89 14.37 15.02
CA LEU A 135 -2.54 15.78 14.83
C LEU A 135 -2.89 16.61 16.06
N LYS A 136 -4.11 16.43 16.59
CA LYS A 136 -4.62 17.18 17.74
C LYS A 136 -5.73 16.40 18.43
N LYS A 137 -5.79 16.52 19.76
CA LYS A 137 -6.92 16.11 20.60
C LYS A 137 -7.62 17.36 21.11
N GLU A 138 -8.93 17.45 20.92
CA GLU A 138 -9.71 18.64 21.27
C GLU A 138 -11.01 18.28 21.97
N ILE A 139 -11.35 19.04 23.01
CA ILE A 139 -12.64 18.89 23.71
C ILE A 139 -13.66 19.76 22.97
N ILE A 140 -14.66 19.12 22.37
CA ILE A 140 -15.71 19.77 21.58
C ILE A 140 -16.83 20.27 22.49
N SER A 141 -17.20 19.49 23.51
CA SER A 141 -18.28 19.84 24.44
C SER A 141 -18.03 19.29 25.84
N VAL A 142 -18.55 19.98 26.85
CA VAL A 142 -18.56 19.57 28.26
C VAL A 142 -19.94 19.83 28.87
N GLY A 143 -20.60 18.80 29.39
CA GLY A 143 -21.97 18.86 29.93
C GLY A 143 -22.97 18.06 29.09
N LEU A 144 -24.27 18.25 29.36
CA LEU A 144 -25.34 17.49 28.69
C LEU A 144 -25.25 17.64 27.16
N LEU A 145 -25.07 16.51 26.46
CA LEU A 145 -25.12 16.46 25.00
C LEU A 145 -26.56 16.60 24.49
N ASP A 146 -26.95 17.85 24.22
CA ASP A 146 -28.24 18.17 23.60
C ASP A 146 -28.12 18.45 22.10
N LYS A 147 -29.10 17.99 21.30
CA LYS A 147 -29.07 18.07 19.83
C LYS A 147 -28.90 19.48 19.26
N ALA A 148 -29.29 20.50 20.03
CA ALA A 148 -29.22 21.89 19.63
C ALA A 148 -27.81 22.51 19.79
N LEU A 149 -26.93 21.87 20.58
CA LEU A 149 -25.65 22.45 20.98
C LEU A 149 -24.44 21.86 20.21
N LEU A 150 -24.56 20.66 19.65
CA LEU A 150 -23.46 20.03 18.89
C LEU A 150 -23.65 20.24 17.38
N HIS A 151 -23.08 21.32 16.87
CA HIS A 151 -23.11 21.62 15.44
C HIS A 151 -21.90 20.98 14.72
N PRO A 152 -22.06 20.28 13.57
CA PRO A 152 -20.94 19.67 12.85
C PRO A 152 -19.78 20.62 12.54
N ARG A 153 -20.08 21.90 12.25
CA ARG A 153 -19.09 22.97 12.12
C ARG A 153 -18.03 23.00 13.23
N GLU A 154 -18.41 22.76 14.49
CA GLU A 154 -17.48 22.81 15.64
C GLU A 154 -16.46 21.66 15.60
N ILE A 155 -16.81 20.57 14.93
CA ILE A 155 -15.96 19.40 14.75
C ILE A 155 -15.10 19.56 13.49
N PHE A 156 -15.73 19.97 12.38
CA PHE A 156 -15.08 19.99 11.07
C PHE A 156 -14.31 21.27 10.75
N TYR A 157 -14.62 22.41 11.37
CA TYR A 157 -13.82 23.63 11.20
C TYR A 157 -12.36 23.42 11.66
N PRO A 158 -12.08 22.91 12.87
CA PRO A 158 -10.71 22.58 13.27
C PRO A 158 -10.11 21.44 12.43
N ALA A 159 -10.93 20.47 11.98
CA ALA A 159 -10.46 19.40 11.10
C ALA A 159 -9.89 19.95 9.80
N THR A 160 -10.57 20.94 9.20
CA THR A 160 -10.12 21.61 7.98
C THR A 160 -8.87 22.45 8.24
N GLU A 161 -8.81 23.24 9.33
CA GLU A 161 -7.61 24.04 9.66
C GLU A 161 -6.36 23.17 9.88
N LEU A 162 -6.54 21.98 10.45
CA LEU A 162 -5.44 21.04 10.71
C LEU A 162 -5.05 20.19 9.51
N ASN A 163 -5.75 20.31 8.37
CA ASN A 163 -5.65 19.39 7.23
C ASN A 163 -5.82 17.92 7.67
N ALA A 164 -6.78 17.67 8.56
CA ALA A 164 -7.08 16.32 9.03
C ALA A 164 -7.60 15.48 7.85
N ALA A 165 -7.02 14.29 7.68
CA ALA A 165 -7.49 13.32 6.70
C ALA A 165 -8.71 12.55 7.21
N SER A 166 -8.88 12.46 8.53
CA SER A 166 -9.99 11.77 9.18
C SER A 166 -10.13 12.20 10.64
N ILE A 167 -11.24 11.82 11.28
CA ILE A 167 -11.49 12.09 12.70
C ILE A 167 -11.99 10.85 13.45
N ILE A 168 -11.73 10.83 14.76
CA ILE A 168 -12.36 9.89 15.71
C ILE A 168 -12.98 10.69 16.85
N LEU A 169 -14.21 10.37 17.21
CA LEU A 169 -14.90 11.00 18.33
C LEU A 169 -14.96 10.07 19.54
N VAL A 170 -14.81 10.65 20.73
CA VAL A 170 -14.89 9.93 22.00
C VAL A 170 -15.83 10.65 22.95
N HIS A 171 -16.84 9.95 23.44
CA HIS A 171 -17.83 10.45 24.39
C HIS A 171 -17.73 9.66 25.70
N ASN A 172 -17.52 10.31 26.85
CA ASN A 172 -17.60 9.62 28.13
C ASN A 172 -19.01 9.63 28.75
N HIS A 173 -19.45 8.49 29.27
CA HIS A 173 -20.67 8.32 30.06
C HIS A 173 -20.34 8.23 31.56
N PRO A 174 -20.63 9.27 32.35
CA PRO A 174 -20.41 9.25 33.81
C PRO A 174 -21.30 8.22 34.54
N SER A 175 -22.39 7.76 33.91
CA SER A 175 -23.33 6.77 34.44
C SER A 175 -22.74 5.36 34.62
N GLY A 176 -21.60 5.08 33.97
CA GLY A 176 -20.93 3.78 34.02
C GLY A 176 -21.35 2.80 32.92
N ASP A 177 -22.42 3.08 32.17
CA ASP A 177 -22.85 2.27 31.02
C ASP A 177 -22.26 2.84 29.72
N SER A 178 -21.58 2.00 28.94
CA SER A 178 -20.99 2.37 27.65
C SER A 178 -21.95 2.14 26.46
N SER A 179 -23.16 1.64 26.71
CA SER A 179 -24.15 1.38 25.66
C SER A 179 -24.63 2.68 25.00
N PRO A 180 -24.77 2.73 23.66
CA PRO A 180 -25.16 3.95 22.97
C PRO A 180 -26.63 4.31 23.21
N SER A 181 -26.90 5.58 23.51
CA SER A 181 -28.27 6.10 23.55
C SER A 181 -28.84 6.34 22.15
N GLU A 182 -30.16 6.54 22.04
CA GLU A 182 -30.75 7.01 20.78
C GLU A 182 -30.16 8.35 20.31
N LYS A 183 -29.76 9.20 21.27
CA LYS A 183 -29.11 10.48 20.97
C LYS A 183 -27.73 10.27 20.35
N ASP A 184 -26.93 9.34 20.88
CA ASP A 184 -25.61 9.01 20.32
C ASP A 184 -25.73 8.51 18.89
N ASN A 185 -26.69 7.62 18.61
CA ASN A 185 -26.94 7.12 17.25
C ASN A 185 -27.24 8.27 16.27
N GLN A 186 -28.10 9.20 16.67
CA GLN A 186 -28.49 10.34 15.82
C GLN A 186 -27.35 11.36 15.65
N ILE A 187 -26.49 11.52 16.66
CA ILE A 187 -25.29 12.35 16.58
C ILE A 187 -24.31 11.73 15.58
N VAL A 188 -24.05 10.43 15.70
CA VAL A 188 -23.16 9.69 14.79
C VAL A 188 -23.64 9.84 13.35
N GLU A 189 -24.92 9.60 13.06
CA GLU A 189 -25.49 9.73 11.71
C GLU A 189 -25.27 11.13 11.11
N LYS A 190 -25.54 12.19 11.87
CA LYS A 190 -25.36 13.57 11.40
C LYS A 190 -23.90 13.94 11.13
N ILE A 191 -22.99 13.50 12.00
CA ILE A 191 -21.57 13.81 11.88
C ILE A 191 -20.96 13.03 10.71
N VAL A 192 -21.36 11.77 10.52
CA VAL A 192 -20.92 10.95 9.38
C VAL A 192 -21.32 11.62 8.06
N GLN A 193 -22.60 12.03 7.92
CA GLN A 193 -23.07 12.76 6.74
C GLN A 193 -22.28 14.07 6.50
N ALA A 194 -21.99 14.82 7.56
CA ALA A 194 -21.19 16.03 7.45
C ALA A 194 -19.73 15.72 7.05
N GLY A 195 -19.15 14.63 7.56
CA GLY A 195 -17.80 14.17 7.20
C GLY A 195 -17.70 13.75 5.74
N GLU A 196 -18.72 13.07 5.21
CA GLU A 196 -18.82 12.72 3.78
C GLU A 196 -18.84 13.97 2.90
N ILE A 197 -19.69 14.95 3.23
CA ILE A 197 -19.79 16.23 2.49
C ILE A 197 -18.47 17.01 2.54
N MET A 198 -17.81 17.02 3.70
CA MET A 198 -16.55 17.76 3.91
C MET A 198 -15.32 17.03 3.37
N GLY A 199 -15.45 15.75 2.95
CA GLY A 199 -14.32 14.91 2.57
C GLY A 199 -13.40 14.54 3.74
N ILE A 200 -13.89 14.61 4.98
CA ILE A 200 -13.17 14.26 6.21
C ILE A 200 -13.98 13.15 6.94
N PRO A 201 -13.70 11.88 6.68
CA PRO A 201 -14.48 10.77 7.22
C PRO A 201 -14.31 10.60 8.73
N VAL A 202 -15.37 10.07 9.36
CA VAL A 202 -15.36 9.64 10.77
C VAL A 202 -14.98 8.16 10.81
N ILE A 203 -13.81 7.84 11.35
CA ILE A 203 -13.33 6.45 11.44
C ILE A 203 -14.09 5.69 12.54
N ASP A 204 -14.28 6.33 13.69
CA ASP A 204 -14.97 5.71 14.82
C ASP A 204 -15.63 6.77 15.71
N PHE A 205 -16.64 6.32 16.43
CA PHE A 205 -17.23 7.01 17.55
C PHE A 205 -17.18 6.05 18.74
N ILE A 206 -16.45 6.41 19.79
CA ILE A 206 -16.25 5.56 20.96
C ILE A 206 -16.95 6.14 22.17
N ILE A 207 -17.80 5.35 22.80
CA ILE A 207 -18.37 5.67 24.10
C ILE A 207 -17.52 5.00 25.18
N VAL A 208 -17.04 5.77 26.15
CA VAL A 208 -16.22 5.26 27.27
C VAL A 208 -16.93 5.39 28.61
N SER A 209 -16.84 4.35 29.43
CA SER A 209 -17.28 4.36 30.83
C SER A 209 -16.13 3.93 31.74
N GLN A 210 -16.37 3.87 33.07
CA GLN A 210 -15.31 3.53 34.04
C GLN A 210 -14.59 2.22 33.70
N ASN A 211 -15.35 1.18 33.34
CA ASN A 211 -14.80 -0.17 33.14
C ASN A 211 -15.01 -0.72 31.72
N ASN A 212 -15.75 -0.02 30.86
CA ASN A 212 -16.09 -0.55 29.54
C ASN A 212 -16.06 0.54 28.46
N HIS A 213 -16.16 0.12 27.21
CA HIS A 213 -16.32 1.01 26.06
C HIS A 213 -17.21 0.36 25.00
N TYR A 214 -17.78 1.18 24.13
CA TYR A 214 -18.49 0.77 22.93
C TYR A 214 -17.92 1.52 21.74
N SER A 215 -17.66 0.82 20.64
CA SER A 215 -17.14 1.39 19.40
C SER A 215 -18.18 1.22 18.30
N PHE A 216 -18.45 2.30 17.57
CA PHE A 216 -19.32 2.30 16.40
C PHE A 216 -18.60 1.82 15.14
N TYR A 217 -17.29 1.57 15.20
CA TYR A 217 -16.46 1.21 14.07
C TYR A 217 -17.04 0.11 13.18
N GLU A 218 -17.50 -1.02 13.73
CA GLU A 218 -18.09 -2.11 12.92
C GLU A 218 -19.36 -1.68 12.15
N LYS A 219 -20.12 -0.73 12.71
CA LYS A 219 -21.30 -0.14 12.06
C LYS A 219 -20.89 0.85 10.99
N LEU A 220 -19.87 1.67 11.26
CA LEU A 220 -19.36 2.71 10.37
C LEU A 220 -18.55 2.13 9.20
N LYS A 221 -17.74 1.10 9.43
CA LYS A 221 -16.94 0.41 8.41
C LYS A 221 -17.76 -0.09 7.22
N LYS A 222 -19.03 -0.44 7.43
CA LYS A 222 -19.96 -0.86 6.37
C LYS A 222 -20.46 0.31 5.50
N GLN A 223 -20.30 1.55 5.98
CA GLN A 223 -20.80 2.78 5.36
C GLN A 223 -19.65 3.59 4.72
N THR A 224 -18.44 3.56 5.29
CA THR A 224 -17.25 4.25 4.78
C THR A 224 -16.25 3.28 4.13
N GLU A 225 -16.24 3.21 2.79
CA GLU A 225 -15.22 2.44 2.05
C GLU A 225 -13.86 3.14 2.07
N GLY A 226 -12.81 2.41 2.47
CA GLY A 226 -11.42 2.84 2.33
C GLY A 226 -10.82 3.64 3.49
N PHE A 227 -11.61 3.93 4.53
CA PHE A 227 -11.13 4.58 5.76
C PHE A 227 -11.26 3.61 6.93
N ASP A 228 -10.11 3.13 7.40
CA ASP A 228 -9.97 2.14 8.45
C ASP A 228 -8.94 2.64 9.47
N TYR A 229 -8.95 2.09 10.68
CA TYR A 229 -7.85 2.15 11.65
C TYR A 229 -6.50 1.74 11.03
N VAL A 230 -6.52 0.92 9.98
CA VAL A 230 -5.35 0.64 9.12
C VAL A 230 -5.52 1.37 7.79
N ALA A 231 -5.01 2.60 7.69
CA ALA A 231 -5.06 3.37 6.46
C ALA A 231 -3.78 3.18 5.62
N ASP A 232 -3.93 2.75 4.36
CA ASP A 232 -2.88 2.81 3.32
C ASP A 232 -2.78 4.20 2.67
N GLY A 233 -3.17 5.27 3.39
CA GLY A 233 -3.03 6.65 2.92
C GLY A 233 -3.98 7.04 1.78
N MET A 234 -5.26 6.63 1.84
CA MET A 234 -6.27 7.10 0.89
C MET A 234 -6.81 8.49 1.27
N GLN A 235 -6.88 9.37 0.27
CA GLN A 235 -7.52 10.67 0.34
C GLN A 235 -8.59 10.70 -0.77
N ALA A 236 -9.86 10.76 -0.38
CA ALA A 236 -10.95 10.82 -1.36
C ALA A 236 -10.95 12.20 -2.03
N THR A 237 -11.05 12.24 -3.36
CA THR A 237 -11.12 13.49 -4.13
C THR A 237 -12.56 13.97 -4.25
N LEU A 238 -12.77 15.25 -4.57
CA LEU A 238 -14.10 15.84 -4.85
C LEU A 238 -14.91 15.01 -5.88
N PHE A 239 -14.22 14.31 -6.79
CA PHE A 239 -14.85 13.45 -7.80
C PHE A 239 -15.42 12.13 -7.23
N ALA A 240 -15.02 11.70 -6.03
CA ALA A 240 -15.63 10.56 -5.36
C ALA A 240 -17.08 10.85 -4.93
N ILE A 241 -17.43 12.12 -4.70
CA ILE A 241 -18.80 12.56 -4.35
C ILE A 241 -19.71 12.57 -5.57
N PHE A 242 -19.16 12.80 -6.77
CA PHE A 242 -19.90 12.82 -8.03
C PHE A 242 -20.14 11.44 -8.65
N ALA A 243 -19.68 10.36 -8.02
CA ALA A 243 -20.07 9.00 -8.39
C ALA A 243 -21.52 8.70 -7.93
N THR A 244 -22.47 9.51 -8.41
CA THR A 244 -23.90 9.25 -8.28
C THR A 244 -24.24 8.08 -9.18
N GLU A 245 -24.74 7.00 -8.56
CA GLU A 245 -24.99 5.67 -9.13
C GLU A 245 -23.73 4.81 -9.28
N ARG A 246 -23.31 4.22 -8.15
CA ARG A 246 -22.60 2.94 -8.20
C ARG A 246 -23.57 1.92 -8.80
N PRO A 247 -23.24 1.23 -9.90
CA PRO A 247 -24.01 0.05 -10.28
C PRO A 247 -23.95 -0.93 -9.11
N ALA A 248 -25.11 -1.31 -8.59
CA ALA A 248 -25.25 -2.34 -7.58
C ALA A 248 -24.87 -3.69 -8.21
N TYR A 249 -23.58 -3.96 -8.33
CA TYR A 249 -23.11 -5.33 -8.45
C TYR A 249 -23.14 -5.94 -7.05
N GLU A 250 -24.30 -6.46 -6.67
CA GLU A 250 -24.36 -7.44 -5.60
C GLU A 250 -23.52 -8.65 -6.04
N VAL A 251 -22.27 -8.74 -5.59
CA VAL A 251 -21.46 -9.95 -5.69
C VAL A 251 -22.04 -10.94 -4.68
N THR A 252 -23.21 -11.50 -5.01
CA THR A 252 -23.98 -12.42 -4.17
C THR A 252 -23.32 -13.79 -4.07
N THR A 253 -22.38 -14.09 -4.96
CA THR A 253 -21.56 -15.31 -4.90
C THR A 253 -20.24 -15.08 -5.62
N ILE A 254 -19.13 -15.05 -4.88
CA ILE A 254 -17.80 -15.23 -5.48
C ILE A 254 -17.73 -16.72 -5.87
N GLN A 255 -18.00 -17.03 -7.14
CA GLN A 255 -17.75 -18.37 -7.66
C GLN A 255 -16.25 -18.49 -7.95
N LYS A 256 -15.55 -19.35 -7.19
CA LYS A 256 -14.21 -19.79 -7.60
C LYS A 256 -14.36 -20.64 -8.85
N ASN A 257 -13.77 -20.18 -9.94
CA ASN A 257 -13.67 -20.96 -11.17
C ASN A 257 -12.38 -21.78 -11.11
N ASP A 258 -12.49 -23.08 -10.88
CA ASP A 258 -11.36 -24.02 -10.81
C ASP A 258 -10.97 -24.59 -12.19
N LYS A 259 -11.50 -24.02 -13.29
CA LYS A 259 -11.18 -24.47 -14.65
C LYS A 259 -9.70 -24.25 -14.97
N PRO A 260 -8.94 -25.29 -15.33
CA PRO A 260 -7.54 -25.13 -15.73
C PRO A 260 -7.45 -24.53 -17.14
N TYR A 261 -6.75 -23.40 -17.26
CA TYR A 261 -6.45 -22.77 -18.55
C TYR A 261 -5.03 -23.14 -18.99
N PHE A 262 -4.93 -23.92 -20.07
CA PHE A 262 -3.65 -24.29 -20.65
C PHE A 262 -3.23 -23.29 -21.73
N HIS A 263 -2.02 -22.76 -21.62
CA HIS A 263 -1.44 -21.88 -22.62
C HIS A 263 -0.44 -22.64 -23.48
N PHE A 264 -0.75 -22.80 -24.76
CA PHE A 264 0.17 -23.41 -25.72
C PHE A 264 1.18 -22.38 -26.21
N SER A 265 2.46 -22.70 -26.09
CA SER A 265 3.53 -21.82 -26.59
C SER A 265 3.56 -21.85 -28.11
N LYS A 266 3.28 -20.71 -28.74
CA LYS A 266 3.51 -20.48 -30.19
C LYS A 266 4.98 -20.12 -30.47
N ALA A 267 5.95 -20.64 -29.70
CA ALA A 267 7.36 -20.22 -29.84
C ALA A 267 7.93 -20.70 -31.18
N LYS A 268 8.30 -19.75 -32.05
CA LYS A 268 9.17 -20.00 -33.21
C LYS A 268 10.61 -19.67 -32.82
N ASN A 269 11.58 -20.40 -33.38
CA ASN A 269 13.00 -20.12 -33.16
C ASN A 269 13.33 -18.66 -33.50
N ASN A 270 14.17 -18.03 -32.68
CA ASN A 270 14.62 -16.63 -32.81
C ASN A 270 13.51 -15.57 -32.84
N THR A 271 12.33 -15.88 -32.29
CA THR A 271 11.25 -14.90 -32.12
C THR A 271 10.81 -14.75 -30.68
N PHE A 272 10.09 -13.69 -30.38
CA PHE A 272 9.43 -13.50 -29.09
C PHE A 272 7.94 -13.18 -29.27
N GLN A 273 7.18 -13.46 -28.22
CA GLN A 273 5.74 -13.24 -28.15
C GLN A 273 5.42 -12.04 -27.25
N LEU A 274 4.25 -11.45 -27.47
CA LEU A 274 3.81 -10.25 -26.79
C LEU A 274 3.80 -10.42 -25.25
N GLN A 275 3.40 -11.59 -24.74
CA GLN A 275 3.42 -11.93 -23.30
C GLN A 275 4.82 -12.07 -22.68
N ASN A 276 5.90 -12.10 -23.48
CA ASN A 276 7.26 -12.27 -22.95
C ASN A 276 7.84 -11.03 -22.26
N ARG A 277 7.14 -9.88 -22.34
CA ARG A 277 7.50 -8.63 -21.68
C ARG A 277 7.19 -8.68 -20.19
N ARG A 278 8.11 -8.17 -19.37
CA ARG A 278 7.87 -7.97 -17.94
C ARG A 278 7.05 -6.70 -17.77
N TYR A 279 5.77 -6.86 -17.45
CA TYR A 279 4.85 -5.75 -17.29
C TYR A 279 3.88 -6.01 -16.14
N LEU A 280 3.73 -5.02 -15.28
CA LEU A 280 2.85 -5.02 -14.13
C LEU A 280 1.40 -5.07 -14.61
N GLY A 281 0.62 -5.98 -14.02
CA GLY A 281 -0.77 -6.16 -14.40
C GLY A 281 -1.00 -6.94 -15.69
N ASN A 282 0.05 -7.50 -16.32
CA ASN A 282 -0.10 -8.33 -17.52
C ASN A 282 -1.09 -9.50 -17.30
N LYS A 283 -2.18 -9.50 -18.07
CA LYS A 283 -3.31 -10.43 -17.93
C LYS A 283 -3.14 -11.77 -18.65
N TYR A 284 -1.92 -12.12 -19.08
CA TYR A 284 -1.64 -13.37 -19.79
C TYR A 284 -2.21 -14.62 -19.10
N LYS A 285 -2.07 -14.73 -17.77
CA LYS A 285 -2.59 -15.87 -16.98
C LYS A 285 -4.12 -15.92 -16.87
N LEU A 286 -4.82 -14.84 -17.21
CA LEU A 286 -6.28 -14.72 -17.13
C LEU A 286 -6.97 -14.79 -18.50
N LEU A 287 -6.21 -14.92 -19.60
CA LEU A 287 -6.79 -14.85 -20.95
C LEU A 287 -7.89 -15.86 -21.20
N GLY A 288 -7.74 -17.10 -20.73
CA GLY A 288 -8.77 -18.12 -20.92
C GLY A 288 -10.06 -17.83 -20.15
N PHE A 289 -9.95 -17.21 -18.97
CA PHE A 289 -11.11 -16.76 -18.20
C PHE A 289 -11.84 -15.61 -18.91
N ILE A 290 -11.10 -14.65 -19.43
CA ILE A 290 -11.67 -13.52 -20.19
C ILE A 290 -12.34 -14.04 -21.46
N GLU A 291 -11.70 -14.96 -22.18
CA GLU A 291 -12.24 -15.58 -23.39
C GLU A 291 -13.54 -16.35 -23.12
N ASP A 292 -13.60 -17.13 -22.05
CA ASP A 292 -14.83 -17.85 -21.67
C ASP A 292 -15.99 -16.88 -21.41
N ILE A 293 -15.76 -15.77 -20.70
CA ILE A 293 -16.79 -14.76 -20.43
C ILE A 293 -17.27 -14.12 -21.72
N VAL A 294 -16.34 -13.70 -22.59
CA VAL A 294 -16.70 -13.08 -23.86
C VAL A 294 -17.46 -14.08 -24.74
N ALA A 295 -17.04 -15.35 -24.80
CA ALA A 295 -17.75 -16.37 -25.55
C ALA A 295 -19.15 -16.69 -24.99
N GLU A 296 -19.33 -16.66 -23.66
CA GLU A 296 -20.62 -16.91 -23.02
C GLU A 296 -21.59 -15.73 -23.19
N LYS A 297 -21.09 -14.51 -23.06
CA LYS A 297 -21.92 -13.29 -23.00
C LYS A 297 -22.05 -12.58 -24.34
N CYS A 298 -21.11 -12.79 -25.27
CA CYS A 298 -21.03 -12.06 -26.53
C CYS A 298 -20.97 -13.05 -27.71
N ASN A 299 -22.00 -13.03 -28.56
CA ASN A 299 -22.04 -13.87 -29.77
C ASN A 299 -21.75 -13.03 -31.01
N GLY A 300 -20.84 -13.50 -31.87
CA GLY A 300 -20.60 -12.92 -33.19
C GLY A 300 -19.94 -11.54 -33.19
N ILE A 301 -19.01 -11.30 -32.25
CA ILE A 301 -18.27 -10.05 -32.16
C ILE A 301 -17.47 -9.80 -33.45
N LYS A 302 -17.46 -8.55 -33.92
CA LYS A 302 -16.68 -8.07 -35.08
C LYS A 302 -15.61 -7.08 -34.67
N SER A 303 -15.67 -6.59 -33.43
CA SER A 303 -14.71 -5.63 -32.89
C SER A 303 -14.49 -5.82 -31.39
N PHE A 304 -13.24 -5.70 -30.97
CA PHE A 304 -12.82 -5.80 -29.58
C PHE A 304 -11.90 -4.62 -29.24
N CYS A 305 -12.30 -3.83 -28.25
CA CYS A 305 -11.51 -2.69 -27.78
C CYS A 305 -10.82 -3.00 -26.46
N ASP A 306 -9.50 -2.92 -26.46
CA ASP A 306 -8.64 -2.94 -25.29
C ASP A 306 -8.16 -1.50 -25.02
N ILE A 307 -8.92 -0.75 -24.22
CA ILE A 307 -8.74 0.71 -24.08
C ILE A 307 -7.55 1.10 -23.17
N PHE A 308 -7.10 0.16 -22.33
CA PHE A 308 -5.93 0.26 -21.45
C PHE A 308 -4.99 -0.94 -21.70
N ALA A 309 -4.51 -1.04 -22.95
CA ALA A 309 -3.93 -2.26 -23.47
C ALA A 309 -2.67 -2.75 -22.74
N GLY A 310 -1.85 -1.85 -22.19
CA GLY A 310 -0.61 -2.21 -21.52
C GLY A 310 0.32 -2.97 -22.47
N THR A 311 0.48 -4.27 -22.24
CA THR A 311 1.21 -5.13 -23.19
C THR A 311 0.43 -5.41 -24.47
N GLY A 312 -0.90 -5.47 -24.41
CA GLY A 312 -1.80 -5.83 -25.51
C GLY A 312 -2.22 -7.30 -25.54
N VAL A 313 -1.91 -8.09 -24.50
CA VAL A 313 -2.18 -9.54 -24.49
C VAL A 313 -3.67 -9.88 -24.59
N VAL A 314 -4.54 -9.00 -24.08
CA VAL A 314 -5.99 -9.22 -24.12
C VAL A 314 -6.49 -8.96 -25.53
N GLY A 315 -6.18 -7.80 -26.12
CA GLY A 315 -6.47 -7.53 -27.53
C GLY A 315 -5.94 -8.60 -28.50
N GLU A 316 -4.67 -9.02 -28.34
CA GLU A 316 -4.06 -10.06 -29.18
C GLU A 316 -4.79 -11.41 -29.10
N ARG A 317 -5.35 -11.77 -27.94
CA ARG A 317 -6.10 -13.02 -27.76
C ARG A 317 -7.33 -13.11 -28.67
N PHE A 318 -7.98 -11.98 -28.93
CA PHE A 318 -9.16 -11.90 -29.79
C PHE A 318 -8.82 -11.52 -31.25
N ASN A 319 -7.55 -11.27 -31.56
CA ASN A 319 -7.11 -10.84 -32.87
C ASN A 319 -7.25 -11.97 -33.90
N LYS A 320 -8.24 -11.83 -34.78
CA LYS A 320 -8.59 -12.77 -35.86
C LYS A 320 -8.95 -11.97 -37.11
N PRO A 321 -8.85 -12.54 -38.33
CA PRO A 321 -9.12 -11.79 -39.56
C PRO A 321 -10.52 -11.14 -39.58
N GLU A 322 -11.51 -11.77 -38.93
CA GLU A 322 -12.88 -11.29 -38.84
C GLU A 322 -13.18 -10.35 -37.65
N ILE A 323 -12.22 -10.12 -36.74
CA ILE A 323 -12.38 -9.28 -35.56
C ILE A 323 -11.39 -8.12 -35.61
N LYS A 324 -11.92 -6.90 -35.72
CA LYS A 324 -11.14 -5.66 -35.60
C LYS A 324 -10.71 -5.43 -34.15
N ILE A 325 -9.41 -5.32 -33.91
CA ILE A 325 -8.86 -4.92 -32.60
C ILE A 325 -8.65 -3.42 -32.55
N ILE A 326 -9.18 -2.79 -31.50
CA ILE A 326 -8.90 -1.40 -31.16
C ILE A 326 -8.06 -1.41 -29.88
N SER A 327 -6.77 -1.09 -29.96
CA SER A 327 -5.91 -1.03 -28.77
C SER A 327 -5.46 0.39 -28.49
N ASN A 328 -5.54 0.79 -27.23
CA ASN A 328 -5.08 2.10 -26.78
C ASN A 328 -4.21 1.98 -25.55
N ASP A 329 -3.12 2.74 -25.50
CA ASP A 329 -2.36 2.93 -24.28
C ASP A 329 -1.71 4.31 -24.27
N PHE A 330 -1.61 4.92 -23.09
CA PHE A 330 -1.05 6.24 -22.92
C PHE A 330 0.48 6.25 -23.04
N LEU A 331 1.15 5.17 -22.61
CA LEU A 331 2.61 5.05 -22.61
C LEU A 331 3.13 4.80 -24.03
N PHE A 332 4.15 5.57 -24.44
CA PHE A 332 4.69 5.48 -25.79
C PHE A 332 5.36 4.12 -26.07
N THR A 333 6.02 3.54 -25.06
CA THR A 333 6.61 2.20 -25.15
C THR A 333 5.56 1.16 -25.50
N ASN A 334 4.41 1.23 -24.83
CA ASN A 334 3.29 0.32 -25.07
C ASN A 334 2.73 0.52 -26.47
N TYR A 335 2.47 1.78 -26.84
CA TYR A 335 2.00 2.14 -28.18
C TYR A 335 2.91 1.60 -29.30
N ILE A 336 4.23 1.74 -29.20
CA ILE A 336 5.17 1.20 -30.19
C ILE A 336 5.08 -0.33 -30.27
N CYS A 337 5.04 -1.02 -29.13
CA CYS A 337 4.90 -2.48 -29.11
C CYS A 337 3.55 -2.92 -29.72
N LEU A 338 2.46 -2.21 -29.43
CA LEU A 338 1.14 -2.47 -30.01
C LEU A 338 1.16 -2.25 -31.53
N LYS A 339 1.81 -1.19 -32.02
CA LYS A 339 2.02 -0.98 -33.46
C LYS A 339 2.79 -2.14 -34.09
N ALA A 340 3.89 -2.57 -33.47
CA ALA A 340 4.71 -3.68 -33.98
C ALA A 340 3.93 -5.00 -34.06
N PHE A 341 3.13 -5.35 -33.06
CA PHE A 341 2.41 -6.62 -33.01
C PHE A 341 1.04 -6.61 -33.68
N LEU A 342 0.26 -5.55 -33.50
CA LEU A 342 -1.15 -5.49 -33.90
C LEU A 342 -1.41 -4.51 -35.05
N GLY A 343 -0.45 -3.65 -35.39
CA GLY A 343 -0.56 -2.67 -36.49
C GLY A 343 0.24 -3.02 -37.74
N THR A 344 0.99 -4.13 -37.73
CA THR A 344 1.86 -4.55 -38.85
C THR A 344 1.10 -5.52 -39.76
N ASN A 345 0.67 -5.06 -40.93
CA ASN A 345 -0.26 -5.80 -41.81
C ASN A 345 0.41 -6.73 -42.82
N SER A 346 1.72 -6.63 -42.98
CA SER A 346 2.49 -7.51 -43.86
C SER A 346 3.88 -7.78 -43.29
N PRO A 347 4.49 -8.94 -43.57
CA PRO A 347 5.89 -9.18 -43.23
C PRO A 347 6.76 -8.10 -43.87
N ILE A 348 7.57 -7.42 -43.07
CA ILE A 348 8.54 -6.45 -43.59
C ILE A 348 9.81 -7.19 -43.99
N GLN A 349 10.25 -6.94 -45.22
CA GLN A 349 11.44 -7.56 -45.78
C GLN A 349 12.69 -7.11 -45.00
N ASN A 350 13.67 -8.01 -44.82
CA ASN A 350 14.98 -7.72 -44.21
C ASN A 350 14.97 -7.32 -42.72
N ILE A 351 13.85 -7.42 -41.97
CA ILE A 351 13.84 -7.16 -40.52
C ILE A 351 14.84 -8.05 -39.78
N THR A 352 14.91 -9.34 -40.15
CA THR A 352 15.85 -10.29 -39.54
C THR A 352 17.30 -9.87 -39.80
N ASP A 353 17.62 -9.44 -41.03
CA ASP A 353 18.96 -8.98 -41.39
C ASP A 353 19.34 -7.71 -40.61
N LYS A 354 18.40 -6.76 -40.48
CA LYS A 354 18.57 -5.56 -39.65
C LYS A 354 18.80 -5.94 -38.19
N ILE A 355 18.05 -6.88 -37.63
CA ILE A 355 18.26 -7.39 -36.26
C ILE A 355 19.64 -8.02 -36.10
N ASP A 356 20.13 -8.78 -37.10
CA ASP A 356 21.46 -9.39 -37.06
C ASP A 356 22.56 -8.33 -37.09
N ILE A 357 22.42 -7.29 -37.93
CA ILE A 357 23.31 -6.12 -37.92
C ILE A 357 23.36 -5.49 -36.52
N LEU A 358 22.19 -5.21 -35.92
CA LEU A 358 22.10 -4.64 -34.56
C LEU A 358 22.73 -5.54 -33.50
N ASN A 359 22.54 -6.86 -33.59
CA ASN A 359 23.13 -7.83 -32.68
C ASN A 359 24.66 -7.89 -32.80
N SER A 360 25.19 -7.69 -34.01
CA SER A 360 26.63 -7.69 -34.32
C SER A 360 27.36 -6.39 -33.97
N LEU A 361 26.64 -5.32 -33.62
CA LEU A 361 27.25 -4.04 -33.23
C LEU A 361 28.20 -4.22 -32.03
N LYS A 362 29.42 -3.70 -32.19
CA LYS A 362 30.43 -3.59 -31.14
C LYS A 362 30.67 -2.12 -30.85
N THR A 363 30.66 -1.76 -29.58
CA THR A 363 30.87 -0.37 -29.16
C THR A 363 31.52 -0.32 -27.79
N ASP A 364 32.52 0.54 -27.66
CA ASP A 364 33.13 0.92 -26.39
C ASP A 364 32.86 2.39 -26.04
N GLN A 365 32.07 3.08 -26.88
CA GLN A 365 31.76 4.49 -26.71
C GLN A 365 30.63 4.70 -25.71
N ASP A 366 30.82 5.68 -24.82
CA ASP A 366 29.78 6.08 -23.88
C ASP A 366 28.69 6.89 -24.57
N ASN A 367 27.46 6.67 -24.11
CA ASN A 367 26.26 7.33 -24.61
C ASN A 367 25.31 7.61 -23.43
N TYR A 368 24.13 8.15 -23.75
CA TYR A 368 23.13 8.49 -22.74
C TYR A 368 22.81 7.30 -21.81
N PHE A 369 22.59 6.11 -22.37
CA PHE A 369 22.22 4.93 -21.59
C PHE A 369 23.37 4.45 -20.70
N SER A 370 24.61 4.40 -21.21
CA SER A 370 25.77 4.01 -20.40
C SER A 370 26.08 5.00 -19.28
N LYS A 371 25.93 6.30 -19.55
CA LYS A 371 26.15 7.36 -18.57
C LYS A 371 25.18 7.32 -17.39
N TYR A 372 23.89 7.08 -17.66
CA TYR A 372 22.85 7.19 -16.63
C TYR A 372 22.38 5.86 -16.06
N PHE A 373 22.41 4.78 -16.84
CA PHE A 373 21.85 3.48 -16.45
C PHE A 373 22.89 2.34 -16.44
N GLY A 374 24.14 2.63 -16.81
CA GLY A 374 25.27 1.71 -16.66
C GLY A 374 25.64 1.48 -15.20
N ASN A 375 26.07 0.25 -14.88
CA ASN A 375 26.41 -0.23 -13.54
C ASN A 375 25.27 -0.09 -12.51
N THR A 376 24.03 0.06 -12.97
CA THR A 376 22.82 0.14 -12.13
C THR A 376 21.76 -0.81 -12.69
N TYR A 377 20.95 -0.36 -13.64
CA TYR A 377 19.97 -1.18 -14.34
C TYR A 377 20.61 -2.18 -15.31
N PHE A 378 21.80 -1.88 -15.83
CA PHE A 378 22.51 -2.73 -16.78
C PHE A 378 24.00 -2.77 -16.48
N SER A 379 24.69 -3.80 -16.95
CA SER A 379 26.16 -3.75 -17.05
C SER A 379 26.57 -2.58 -17.95
N LEU A 380 27.77 -2.02 -17.73
CA LEU A 380 28.27 -0.93 -18.57
C LEU A 380 28.30 -1.31 -20.06
N GLU A 381 28.72 -2.54 -20.37
CA GLU A 381 28.74 -3.07 -21.73
C GLU A 381 27.34 -3.11 -22.37
N ASN A 382 26.35 -3.69 -21.67
CA ASN A 382 24.98 -3.73 -22.18
C ASN A 382 24.41 -2.31 -22.33
N ALA A 383 24.66 -1.41 -21.38
CA ALA A 383 24.19 -0.03 -21.46
C ALA A 383 24.76 0.72 -22.68
N ARG A 384 26.06 0.54 -22.97
CA ARG A 384 26.67 1.08 -24.20
C ARG A 384 26.03 0.49 -25.45
N LYS A 385 25.84 -0.82 -25.48
CA LYS A 385 25.23 -1.53 -26.61
C LYS A 385 23.77 -1.10 -26.85
N ILE A 386 22.97 -0.95 -25.80
CA ILE A 386 21.57 -0.46 -25.89
C ILE A 386 21.54 0.91 -26.58
N GLY A 387 22.37 1.85 -26.12
CA GLY A 387 22.40 3.18 -26.72
C GLY A 387 22.88 3.17 -28.16
N ALA A 388 23.91 2.40 -28.50
CA ALA A 388 24.39 2.29 -29.88
C ALA A 388 23.36 1.66 -30.81
N ILE A 389 22.67 0.60 -30.38
CA ILE A 389 21.59 -0.03 -31.15
C ILE A 389 20.48 0.98 -31.40
N ARG A 390 20.09 1.75 -30.38
CA ARG A 390 18.99 2.70 -30.53
C ARG A 390 19.32 3.87 -31.47
N GLU A 391 20.57 4.34 -31.51
CA GLU A 391 21.03 5.27 -32.55
C GLU A 391 21.08 4.62 -33.93
N GLU A 392 21.50 3.35 -34.02
CA GLU A 392 21.55 2.63 -35.29
C GLU A 392 20.17 2.39 -35.88
N ILE A 393 19.16 2.12 -35.05
CA ILE A 393 17.76 2.00 -35.48
C ILE A 393 17.30 3.26 -36.23
N GLU A 394 17.67 4.47 -35.77
CA GLU A 394 17.34 5.71 -36.50
C GLU A 394 18.03 5.83 -37.85
N ARG A 395 19.14 5.10 -38.07
CA ARG A 395 19.89 5.12 -39.33
C ARG A 395 19.41 4.08 -40.34
N ILE A 396 19.05 2.89 -39.87
CA ILE A 396 18.75 1.73 -40.74
C ILE A 396 17.26 1.50 -40.98
N ALA A 397 16.39 2.08 -40.16
CA ALA A 397 14.95 2.01 -40.38
C ALA A 397 14.57 2.97 -41.51
N GLU A 398 13.94 2.44 -42.55
CA GLU A 398 13.49 3.20 -43.73
C GLU A 398 12.05 3.67 -43.57
N THR A 399 11.27 2.97 -42.74
CA THR A 399 9.87 3.30 -42.47
C THR A 399 9.61 3.37 -40.96
N GLU A 400 8.54 4.07 -40.58
CA GLU A 400 8.12 4.15 -39.18
C GLU A 400 7.71 2.77 -38.63
N GLU A 401 7.17 1.89 -39.48
CA GLU A 401 6.79 0.53 -39.12
C GLU A 401 8.03 -0.33 -38.79
N GLU A 402 9.08 -0.25 -39.60
CA GLU A 402 10.37 -0.88 -39.31
C GLU A 402 10.96 -0.36 -38.01
N LYS A 403 10.96 0.97 -37.83
CA LYS A 403 11.44 1.61 -36.62
C LYS A 403 10.69 1.11 -35.39
N ASN A 404 9.36 0.98 -35.47
CA ASN A 404 8.55 0.45 -34.38
C ASN A 404 8.91 -1.01 -34.05
N ILE A 405 9.09 -1.86 -35.06
CA ILE A 405 9.45 -3.27 -34.87
C ILE A 405 10.84 -3.42 -34.25
N LEU A 406 11.85 -2.72 -34.78
CA LEU A 406 13.22 -2.77 -34.27
C LEU A 406 13.31 -2.18 -32.85
N THR A 407 12.59 -1.07 -32.59
CA THR A 407 12.51 -0.49 -31.23
C THR A 407 11.81 -1.44 -30.27
N CYS A 408 10.71 -2.08 -30.68
CA CYS A 408 10.04 -3.11 -29.90
C CYS A 408 10.97 -4.30 -29.59
N SER A 409 11.75 -4.76 -30.57
CA SER A 409 12.76 -5.81 -30.38
C SER A 409 13.79 -5.42 -29.32
N LEU A 410 14.30 -4.18 -29.39
CA LEU A 410 15.23 -3.65 -28.40
C LEU A 410 14.60 -3.60 -26.99
N ILE A 411 13.36 -3.12 -26.86
CA ILE A 411 12.65 -3.06 -25.57
C ILE A 411 12.57 -4.45 -24.93
N TYR A 412 12.19 -5.48 -25.70
CA TYR A 412 12.09 -6.85 -25.19
C TYR A 412 13.46 -7.46 -24.85
N ALA A 413 14.51 -7.10 -25.59
CA ALA A 413 15.88 -7.54 -25.29
C ALA A 413 16.41 -6.90 -24.00
N VAL A 414 16.16 -5.60 -23.83
CA VAL A 414 16.50 -4.82 -22.62
C VAL A 414 15.87 -5.44 -21.38
N ASP A 415 14.61 -5.87 -21.50
CA ASP A 415 13.88 -6.57 -20.46
C ASP A 415 14.56 -7.87 -19.99
N LYS A 416 15.39 -8.53 -20.81
CA LYS A 416 16.09 -9.77 -20.41
C LYS A 416 17.39 -9.52 -19.67
N VAL A 417 18.01 -8.36 -19.87
CA VAL A 417 19.31 -8.01 -19.29
C VAL A 417 19.22 -6.99 -18.16
N ALA A 418 18.02 -6.48 -17.86
CA ALA A 418 17.83 -5.49 -16.80
C ALA A 418 17.92 -6.10 -15.39
N ASN A 419 18.75 -5.48 -14.54
CA ASN A 419 18.99 -5.83 -13.15
C ASN A 419 17.87 -5.33 -12.21
N THR A 420 16.65 -5.79 -12.45
CA THR A 420 15.44 -5.37 -11.72
C THR A 420 14.65 -6.57 -11.19
N VAL A 421 13.75 -6.32 -10.23
CA VAL A 421 12.85 -7.33 -9.65
C VAL A 421 11.49 -7.43 -10.37
N GLY A 422 11.39 -6.92 -11.60
CA GLY A 422 10.20 -7.05 -12.44
C GLY A 422 9.76 -5.78 -13.15
N HIS A 423 10.10 -4.60 -12.62
CA HIS A 423 9.83 -3.28 -13.20
C HIS A 423 11.01 -2.33 -12.96
N TYR A 424 10.99 -1.14 -13.56
CA TYR A 424 12.12 -0.20 -13.55
C TYR A 424 12.05 0.85 -12.43
N ASP A 425 11.13 0.73 -11.49
CA ASP A 425 11.07 1.65 -10.32
C ASP A 425 12.33 1.58 -9.42
N ALA A 426 13.02 0.43 -9.41
CA ALA A 426 14.28 0.23 -8.68
C ALA A 426 15.15 -0.86 -9.34
N PHE A 427 16.45 -0.83 -9.07
CA PHE A 427 17.42 -1.84 -9.47
C PHE A 427 18.04 -2.55 -8.25
N ARG A 428 18.58 -3.74 -8.45
CA ARG A 428 19.27 -4.51 -7.40
C ARG A 428 20.68 -3.95 -7.19
N LYS A 429 21.16 -3.95 -5.94
CA LYS A 429 22.52 -3.48 -5.61
C LYS A 429 23.60 -4.34 -6.26
N ASP A 430 23.41 -5.65 -6.23
CA ASP A 430 24.33 -6.60 -6.83
C ASP A 430 23.93 -6.85 -8.29
N LEU A 431 24.90 -6.78 -9.20
CA LEU A 431 24.71 -6.97 -10.63
C LEU A 431 25.10 -8.40 -11.00
N ASP A 432 24.19 -9.35 -10.74
CA ASP A 432 24.47 -10.78 -10.92
C ASP A 432 24.19 -11.27 -12.36
N MET A 433 23.47 -10.49 -13.16
CA MET A 433 23.09 -10.88 -14.53
C MET A 433 24.18 -10.49 -15.53
N ILE A 434 24.87 -11.50 -16.06
CA ILE A 434 25.95 -11.36 -17.07
C ILE A 434 25.45 -11.71 -18.48
N GLN A 435 24.13 -11.77 -18.69
CA GLN A 435 23.58 -12.07 -20.01
C GLN A 435 23.86 -10.90 -20.97
N SER A 436 24.40 -11.21 -22.15
CA SER A 436 24.59 -10.22 -23.21
C SER A 436 23.25 -9.89 -23.90
N LEU A 437 23.08 -8.61 -24.25
CA LEU A 437 21.91 -8.15 -24.98
C LEU A 437 21.80 -8.82 -26.35
N LYS A 438 20.65 -9.44 -26.61
CA LYS A 438 20.28 -10.08 -27.88
C LYS A 438 18.86 -9.72 -28.29
N LEU A 439 18.73 -9.10 -29.46
CA LEU A 439 17.47 -8.77 -30.12
C LEU A 439 16.92 -9.99 -30.86
N LEU A 440 15.60 -10.13 -30.84
CA LEU A 440 14.83 -11.18 -31.52
C LEU A 440 13.70 -10.53 -32.33
N ALA A 441 13.13 -11.20 -33.33
CA ALA A 441 11.99 -10.65 -34.08
C ALA A 441 10.67 -10.89 -33.34
N PRO A 442 9.68 -9.96 -33.38
CA PRO A 442 8.35 -10.25 -32.87
C PRO A 442 7.68 -11.32 -33.75
N ASN A 443 7.03 -12.31 -33.12
CA ASN A 443 6.24 -13.30 -33.86
C ASN A 443 4.83 -12.75 -34.10
N VAL A 444 4.61 -12.19 -35.29
CA VAL A 444 3.35 -11.55 -35.66
C VAL A 444 2.58 -12.40 -36.65
N ASP A 445 1.27 -12.48 -36.46
CA ASP A 445 0.34 -13.06 -37.46
C ASP A 445 -0.31 -11.91 -38.24
N HIS A 446 0.39 -11.47 -39.28
CA HIS A 446 0.07 -10.25 -40.03
C HIS A 446 -1.33 -10.26 -40.66
N LEU A 447 -1.85 -11.45 -41.01
CA LEU A 447 -3.17 -11.60 -41.62
C LEU A 447 -4.30 -11.18 -40.68
N ASN A 448 -4.08 -11.20 -39.37
CA ASN A 448 -5.08 -10.80 -38.39
C ASN A 448 -5.12 -9.27 -38.19
N ASN A 449 -4.12 -8.53 -38.68
CA ASN A 449 -3.95 -7.11 -38.36
C ASN A 449 -4.65 -6.14 -39.31
N GLU A 450 -5.18 -6.61 -40.44
CA GLU A 450 -5.66 -5.78 -41.56
C GLU A 450 -6.58 -4.62 -41.14
N ASN A 451 -7.48 -4.85 -40.18
CA ASN A 451 -8.48 -3.89 -39.74
C ASN A 451 -8.19 -3.24 -38.39
N ASN A 452 -7.03 -3.51 -37.78
CA ASN A 452 -6.73 -3.09 -36.43
C ASN A 452 -6.41 -1.60 -36.33
N GLU A 453 -6.86 -0.98 -35.24
CA GLU A 453 -6.61 0.42 -34.94
C GLU A 453 -5.85 0.54 -33.62
N ILE A 454 -4.70 1.21 -33.67
CA ILE A 454 -3.82 1.38 -32.51
C ILE A 454 -3.69 2.87 -32.21
N TYR A 455 -4.04 3.25 -31.00
CA TYR A 455 -4.09 4.63 -30.52
C TYR A 455 -3.13 4.87 -29.34
N LYS A 456 -2.70 6.13 -29.21
CA LYS A 456 -2.06 6.68 -28.02
C LYS A 456 -2.81 7.95 -27.65
N GLU A 457 -3.94 7.79 -26.98
CA GLU A 457 -4.82 8.89 -26.60
C GLU A 457 -5.35 8.69 -25.17
N ASP A 458 -5.80 9.77 -24.54
CA ASP A 458 -6.58 9.66 -23.30
C ASP A 458 -7.84 8.82 -23.57
N ALA A 459 -8.01 7.74 -22.82
CA ALA A 459 -9.11 6.81 -22.95
C ALA A 459 -10.49 7.50 -22.89
N ASN A 460 -10.65 8.55 -22.07
CA ASN A 460 -11.89 9.30 -21.93
C ASN A 460 -12.25 10.13 -23.18
N ILE A 461 -11.23 10.51 -23.96
CA ILE A 461 -11.42 11.22 -25.23
C ILE A 461 -11.67 10.21 -26.34
N LEU A 462 -10.83 9.16 -26.41
CA LEU A 462 -10.90 8.15 -27.46
C LEU A 462 -12.25 7.41 -27.44
N ILE A 463 -12.76 7.06 -26.26
CA ILE A 463 -14.02 6.30 -26.15
C ILE A 463 -15.23 7.03 -26.75
N ARG A 464 -15.15 8.36 -26.91
CA ARG A 464 -16.19 9.18 -27.54
C ARG A 464 -16.13 9.15 -29.08
N LYS A 465 -15.04 8.62 -29.65
CA LYS A 465 -14.75 8.62 -31.09
C LYS A 465 -14.83 7.24 -31.72
N ILE A 466 -14.81 6.18 -30.91
CA ILE A 466 -14.79 4.79 -31.37
C ILE A 466 -16.11 4.09 -31.08
N VAL A 467 -16.38 3.02 -31.83
CA VAL A 467 -17.49 2.10 -31.60
C VAL A 467 -16.92 0.68 -31.66
N CYS A 468 -17.31 -0.16 -30.69
CA CYS A 468 -16.90 -1.56 -30.63
C CYS A 468 -18.01 -2.42 -30.03
N ASP A 469 -17.98 -3.73 -30.31
CA ASP A 469 -18.94 -4.70 -29.77
C ASP A 469 -18.58 -5.08 -28.33
N VAL A 470 -17.29 -5.21 -28.05
CA VAL A 470 -16.77 -5.52 -26.72
C VAL A 470 -15.73 -4.48 -26.33
N LEU A 471 -15.93 -3.87 -25.16
CA LEU A 471 -15.00 -2.95 -24.53
C LEU A 471 -14.41 -3.60 -23.27
N TYR A 472 -13.11 -3.89 -23.30
CA TYR A 472 -12.35 -4.36 -22.16
C TYR A 472 -11.72 -3.17 -21.42
N ILE A 473 -11.97 -3.09 -20.11
CA ILE A 473 -11.57 -1.97 -19.25
C ILE A 473 -10.81 -2.50 -18.04
N ASP A 474 -9.53 -2.13 -17.93
CA ASP A 474 -8.62 -2.54 -16.85
C ASP A 474 -7.69 -1.36 -16.49
N PRO A 475 -8.24 -0.32 -15.85
CA PRO A 475 -7.51 0.91 -15.58
C PRO A 475 -6.51 0.71 -14.42
N PRO A 476 -5.49 1.57 -14.28
CA PRO A 476 -4.65 1.58 -13.09
C PRO A 476 -5.51 1.78 -11.81
N TYR A 477 -5.26 0.95 -10.80
CA TYR A 477 -6.02 0.95 -9.53
C TYR A 477 -5.67 2.09 -8.58
N ASN A 478 -4.66 2.92 -8.90
CA ASN A 478 -4.24 4.05 -8.09
C ASN A 478 -3.83 5.25 -8.96
N SER A 479 -3.68 6.40 -8.33
CA SER A 479 -3.30 7.65 -8.98
C SER A 479 -1.82 7.69 -9.43
N ARG A 480 -1.00 6.69 -9.08
CA ARG A 480 0.39 6.64 -9.53
C ARG A 480 0.42 6.18 -10.97
N GLN A 481 0.92 7.05 -11.85
CA GLN A 481 1.09 6.70 -13.24
C GLN A 481 2.17 5.63 -13.39
N TYR A 482 1.91 4.62 -14.23
CA TYR A 482 2.89 3.57 -14.53
C TYR A 482 4.16 4.12 -15.20
N SER A 483 4.13 5.35 -15.72
CA SER A 483 5.29 6.04 -16.29
C SER A 483 6.51 5.99 -15.37
N ASP A 484 6.34 6.14 -14.06
CA ASP A 484 7.45 6.11 -13.10
C ASP A 484 8.13 4.75 -13.04
N ALA A 485 7.35 3.68 -13.17
CA ALA A 485 7.84 2.31 -13.13
C ALA A 485 8.45 1.85 -14.48
N TYR A 486 8.26 2.63 -15.55
CA TYR A 486 8.77 2.34 -16.91
C TYR A 486 9.53 3.52 -17.55
N HIS A 487 9.94 4.52 -16.76
CA HIS A 487 10.55 5.76 -17.24
C HIS A 487 11.72 5.52 -18.20
N LEU A 488 12.56 4.53 -17.87
CA LEU A 488 13.70 4.14 -18.70
C LEU A 488 13.27 3.59 -20.06
N LEU A 489 12.21 2.77 -20.11
CA LEU A 489 11.68 2.23 -21.36
C LEU A 489 10.94 3.32 -22.16
N GLU A 490 10.22 4.23 -21.50
CA GLU A 490 9.60 5.38 -22.16
C GLU A 490 10.64 6.22 -22.89
N ASN A 491 11.76 6.53 -22.24
CA ASN A 491 12.85 7.22 -22.91
C ASN A 491 13.55 6.37 -23.97
N LEU A 492 13.67 5.05 -23.79
CA LEU A 492 14.22 4.18 -24.83
C LEU A 492 13.37 4.23 -26.11
N ALA A 493 12.05 4.27 -25.94
CA ALA A 493 11.08 4.35 -27.02
C ALA A 493 11.09 5.74 -27.67
N GLU A 494 10.92 6.82 -26.89
CA GLU A 494 10.84 8.21 -27.38
C GLU A 494 12.20 8.79 -27.81
N TRP A 495 13.28 8.30 -27.21
CA TRP A 495 14.67 8.70 -27.44
C TRP A 495 14.99 10.20 -27.22
N LYS A 496 14.30 10.83 -26.27
CA LYS A 496 14.45 12.28 -25.95
C LYS A 496 15.69 12.63 -25.13
N LYS A 497 16.30 11.66 -24.44
CA LYS A 497 17.53 11.83 -23.63
C LYS A 497 17.43 12.95 -22.57
N PRO A 498 16.39 12.98 -21.71
CA PRO A 498 16.20 14.03 -20.71
C PRO A 498 17.25 13.95 -19.59
N ASN A 499 17.38 14.98 -18.77
CA ASN A 499 18.15 14.84 -17.53
C ASN A 499 17.42 13.90 -16.56
N VAL A 500 18.17 13.19 -15.72
CA VAL A 500 17.62 12.25 -14.74
C VAL A 500 18.14 12.53 -13.35
N GLU A 501 17.29 12.34 -12.35
CA GLU A 501 17.58 12.68 -10.96
C GLU A 501 17.34 11.49 -10.01
N GLY A 502 17.87 11.63 -8.79
CA GLY A 502 17.75 10.62 -7.74
C GLY A 502 18.59 9.35 -7.97
N VAL A 503 18.38 8.38 -7.08
CA VAL A 503 19.07 7.08 -7.12
C VAL A 503 18.55 6.22 -8.26
N ALA A 504 17.23 6.18 -8.44
CA ALA A 504 16.56 5.41 -9.48
C ALA A 504 16.65 6.04 -10.88
N LYS A 505 17.24 7.25 -11.03
CA LYS A 505 17.44 7.94 -12.32
C LYS A 505 16.12 8.18 -13.07
N LYS A 506 15.14 8.69 -12.33
CA LYS A 506 13.83 9.06 -12.88
C LYS A 506 13.93 10.39 -13.65
N MET A 507 13.08 10.53 -14.66
CA MET A 507 12.98 11.70 -15.55
C MET A 507 12.18 12.83 -14.91
#